data_AF-A0A8C7J3E0-F1
#
_entry.id   AF-A0A8C7J3E0-F1
#
_cell.length_a   1.000
_cell.length_b   1.000
_cell.length_c   1.000
_cell.angle_alpha   90.00
_cell.angle_beta   90.00
_cell.angle_gamma   90.00
#
_symmetry.space_group_name_H-M   'P 1'
#
loop_
_entity.id
_entity.type
_entity.pdbx_description
1 polymer ?
#
loop_
_entity_poly.entity_id
_entity_poly.type
_entity_poly.pdbx_seq_one_letter_code
_entity_poly.pdbx_strand_id
1 'polypeptide(L)'
;MNETCYDSDDNMSRLDAVKQLFDNFATRSMAYNFHHVIGLVKFDSSVKTLHTFTETLETFKEHVHNLEANGCTVLYDALKRGMSQLKQVGEQFPDCRLRIICLTDGNDDGSMTEPDAVTTKLMSLNIVVDAIVVGKVDNNVLRGISNATGGCCFKPETSKAGLKLFEMETVLSLEMRKLKKKLDPSYIRSENILVALFANRGYDEKPEVALPSGLNDKVTGTENALKKKIQESKSGRFLEKDKRLLEELKSLHCDPHPFCTVLPSESDFTFWKILMQGPPDTPYEDGVFELYCQFGADYPVKPPLVRFVTPVYHCNINSVGRICHNIFDRSYNAHITMRDILDAVYGLLIVPEPQDPLDSILAEEYLTSRNKYEEEAKKNTEEVAGQSLDDMEKELLGEELPEKFIPSHLICPLTNKMFVDPVKNQEGTVYERKAIEKHLKRYEHFLLVACQWISNLVNCTCCSDHLRVTRVH
;
A
#
# COMPACT_ATOMS: atom_id res chain seq x y z
N MET A 1 7.89 36.40 4.33
CA MET A 1 8.44 35.27 3.53
C MET A 1 9.97 35.24 3.31
N ASN A 2 10.75 36.30 3.60
CA ASN A 2 12.23 36.27 3.49
C ASN A 2 12.96 35.78 4.76
N GLU A 3 12.22 35.42 5.80
CA GLU A 3 12.77 34.81 7.01
C GLU A 3 13.07 33.33 6.77
N THR A 4 14.02 32.77 7.53
CA THR A 4 14.33 31.34 7.49
C THR A 4 13.11 30.53 7.96
N CYS A 5 12.86 29.40 7.29
CA CYS A 5 11.68 28.56 7.52
C CYS A 5 11.90 27.45 8.55
N TYR A 6 13.13 26.94 8.65
CA TYR A 6 13.53 25.81 9.49
C TYR A 6 14.76 26.19 10.34
N ASP A 7 15.02 25.48 11.44
CA ASP A 7 16.12 25.82 12.34
C ASP A 7 17.51 25.65 11.66
N SER A 8 18.39 26.60 12.02
CA SER A 8 19.81 26.92 11.73
C SER A 8 20.71 26.18 10.72
N ASP A 9 20.34 25.06 10.09
CA ASP A 9 21.26 24.30 9.21
C ASP A 9 21.01 24.48 7.70
N ASP A 10 19.81 24.87 7.30
CA ASP A 10 19.46 25.22 5.91
C ASP A 10 19.22 26.74 5.81
N ASN A 11 20.09 27.50 5.15
CA ASN A 11 19.89 28.93 4.80
C ASN A 11 18.76 29.12 3.76
N MET A 12 17.66 28.39 3.89
CA MET A 12 16.55 28.37 2.96
C MET A 12 15.46 29.36 3.39
N SER A 13 14.98 30.19 2.46
CA SER A 13 13.84 31.07 2.73
C SER A 13 12.52 30.29 2.77
N ARG A 14 11.49 30.83 3.44
CA ARG A 14 10.14 30.27 3.39
C ARG A 14 9.61 30.13 1.97
N LEU A 15 9.91 31.09 1.09
CA LEU A 15 9.48 31.01 -0.29
C LEU A 15 10.18 29.88 -1.06
N ASP A 16 11.47 29.66 -0.82
CA ASP A 16 12.19 28.55 -1.43
C ASP A 16 11.65 27.20 -0.95
N ALA A 17 11.29 27.10 0.33
CA ALA A 17 10.59 25.93 0.86
C ALA A 17 9.27 25.69 0.11
N VAL A 18 8.43 26.73 -0.06
CA VAL A 18 7.17 26.63 -0.81
C VAL A 18 7.40 26.19 -2.25
N LYS A 19 8.43 26.74 -2.92
CA LYS A 19 8.80 26.34 -4.28
C LYS A 19 9.18 24.86 -4.35
N GLN A 20 10.00 24.38 -3.42
CA GLN A 20 10.39 22.96 -3.36
C GLN A 20 9.19 22.04 -3.10
N LEU A 21 8.29 22.42 -2.19
CA LEU A 21 7.10 21.62 -1.89
C LEU A 21 6.16 21.50 -3.11
N PHE A 22 5.91 22.60 -3.82
CA PHE A 22 5.11 22.57 -5.04
C PHE A 22 5.80 21.86 -6.21
N ASP A 23 7.14 21.95 -6.32
CA ASP A 23 7.90 21.17 -7.29
C ASP A 23 7.75 19.67 -7.02
N ASN A 24 7.90 19.25 -5.76
CA ASN A 24 7.73 17.87 -5.35
C ASN A 24 6.29 17.39 -5.56
N PHE A 25 5.28 18.21 -5.24
CA PHE A 25 3.87 17.94 -5.54
C PHE A 25 3.68 17.62 -7.03
N ALA A 26 4.13 18.51 -7.92
CA ALA A 26 3.98 18.33 -9.36
C ALA A 26 4.72 17.07 -9.84
N THR A 27 5.97 16.89 -9.43
CA THR A 27 6.81 15.76 -9.83
C THR A 27 6.21 14.42 -9.38
N ARG A 28 5.76 14.31 -8.13
CA ARG A 28 5.15 13.07 -7.60
C ARG A 28 3.75 12.82 -8.15
N SER A 29 2.95 13.85 -8.38
CA SER A 29 1.64 13.69 -9.05
C SER A 29 1.78 13.15 -10.48
N MET A 30 2.80 13.60 -11.24
CA MET A 30 3.14 13.01 -12.54
C MET A 30 3.62 11.57 -12.41
N ALA A 31 4.57 11.32 -11.51
CA ALA A 31 5.14 9.98 -11.32
C ALA A 31 4.10 8.94 -10.89
N TYR A 32 3.14 9.34 -10.05
CA TYR A 32 2.04 8.49 -9.62
C TYR A 32 0.86 8.43 -10.59
N ASN A 33 0.93 9.19 -11.69
CA ASN A 33 -0.11 9.31 -12.71
C ASN A 33 -1.47 9.73 -12.13
N PHE A 34 -1.46 10.69 -11.20
CA PHE A 34 -2.71 11.26 -10.69
C PHE A 34 -3.28 12.26 -11.70
N HIS A 35 -4.57 12.09 -12.04
CA HIS A 35 -5.29 12.97 -12.95
C HIS A 35 -5.71 14.26 -12.23
N HIS A 36 -4.80 15.22 -12.16
CA HIS A 36 -5.04 16.52 -11.54
C HIS A 36 -5.21 17.61 -12.60
N VAL A 37 -6.13 18.53 -12.33
CA VAL A 37 -6.23 19.81 -13.03
C VAL A 37 -5.94 20.90 -12.01
N ILE A 38 -4.89 21.69 -12.23
CA ILE A 38 -4.33 22.59 -11.21
C ILE A 38 -4.31 24.03 -11.70
N GLY A 39 -4.72 24.95 -10.83
CA GLY A 39 -4.50 26.38 -10.98
C GLY A 39 -3.55 26.90 -9.91
N LEU A 40 -2.94 28.07 -10.14
CA LEU A 40 -2.02 28.71 -9.20
C LEU A 40 -2.49 30.12 -8.87
N VAL A 41 -2.67 30.38 -7.58
CA VAL A 41 -2.99 31.70 -7.02
C VAL A 41 -1.83 32.13 -6.13
N LYS A 42 -1.19 33.25 -6.48
CA LYS A 42 -0.24 33.95 -5.63
C LYS A 42 -1.01 34.92 -4.75
N PHE A 43 -0.61 35.05 -3.49
CA PHE A 43 -1.07 36.09 -2.60
C PHE A 43 0.10 36.72 -1.84
N ASP A 44 0.02 38.03 -1.72
CA ASP A 44 0.90 38.91 -0.94
C ASP A 44 0.04 40.05 -0.36
N SER A 45 0.37 41.32 -0.59
CA SER A 45 -0.57 42.45 -0.37
C SER A 45 -1.78 42.40 -1.31
N SER A 46 -1.72 41.58 -2.36
CA SER A 46 -2.79 41.39 -3.33
C SER A 46 -2.93 39.92 -3.73
N VAL A 47 -4.10 39.54 -4.24
CA VAL A 47 -4.34 38.18 -4.75
C VAL A 47 -4.31 38.19 -6.28
N LYS A 48 -3.40 37.39 -6.87
CA LYS A 48 -3.25 37.27 -8.32
C LYS A 48 -3.33 35.81 -8.76
N THR A 49 -4.22 35.52 -9.71
CA THR A 49 -4.21 34.25 -10.43
C THR A 49 -3.02 34.28 -11.40
N LEU A 50 -2.03 33.41 -11.19
CA LEU A 50 -0.88 33.28 -12.09
C LEU A 50 -1.13 32.29 -13.21
N HIS A 51 -1.87 31.22 -12.90
CA HIS A 51 -2.18 30.18 -13.85
C HIS A 51 -3.60 29.67 -13.62
N THR A 52 -4.37 29.56 -14.70
CA THR A 52 -5.68 28.92 -14.68
C THR A 52 -5.53 27.40 -14.68
N PHE A 53 -6.63 26.69 -14.48
CA PHE A 53 -6.65 25.23 -14.45
C PHE A 53 -6.05 24.60 -15.72
N THR A 54 -5.00 23.80 -15.54
CA THR A 54 -4.31 23.03 -16.58
C THR A 54 -4.08 21.59 -16.13
N GLU A 55 -3.95 20.67 -17.09
CA GLU A 55 -3.41 19.32 -16.87
C GLU A 55 -1.87 19.29 -16.98
N THR A 56 -1.27 20.32 -17.59
CA THR A 56 0.18 20.39 -17.81
C THR A 56 0.91 20.87 -16.55
N LEU A 57 1.41 19.93 -15.76
CA LEU A 57 2.15 20.22 -14.53
C LEU A 57 3.48 20.96 -14.77
N GLU A 58 4.07 20.85 -15.96
CA GLU A 58 5.30 21.58 -16.32
C GLU A 58 5.09 23.10 -16.32
N THR A 59 4.00 23.58 -16.93
CA THR A 59 3.69 25.02 -16.92
C THR A 59 3.43 25.51 -15.49
N PHE A 60 2.80 24.69 -14.65
CA PHE A 60 2.65 25.01 -13.22
C PHE A 60 4.01 25.21 -12.54
N LYS A 61 4.97 24.29 -12.75
CA LYS A 61 6.32 24.39 -12.17
C LYS A 61 7.04 25.67 -12.57
N GLU A 62 6.96 26.06 -13.85
CA GLU A 62 7.56 27.31 -14.33
C GLU A 62 7.01 28.55 -13.60
N HIS A 63 5.69 28.63 -13.38
CA HIS A 63 5.09 29.75 -12.65
C HIS A 63 5.49 29.75 -11.16
N VAL A 64 5.66 28.58 -10.55
CA VAL A 64 6.12 28.45 -9.16
C VAL A 64 7.56 28.95 -9.00
N HIS A 65 8.47 28.59 -9.90
CA HIS A 65 9.86 29.04 -9.83
C HIS A 65 10.01 30.57 -9.93
N ASN A 66 9.13 31.21 -10.71
CA ASN A 66 9.08 32.67 -10.89
C ASN A 66 8.37 33.43 -9.75
N LEU A 67 7.98 32.76 -8.66
CA LEU A 67 7.38 33.44 -7.51
C LEU A 67 8.40 34.33 -6.79
N GLU A 68 7.92 35.50 -6.38
CA GLU A 68 8.67 36.47 -5.57
C GLU A 68 7.82 36.91 -4.37
N ALA A 69 8.45 37.02 -3.20
CA ALA A 69 7.82 37.49 -1.98
C ALA A 69 7.77 39.01 -1.94
N ASN A 70 6.63 39.58 -1.54
CA ASN A 70 6.47 41.02 -1.32
C ASN A 70 5.37 41.27 -0.27
N GLY A 71 5.36 42.45 0.34
CA GLY A 71 4.17 42.97 1.03
C GLY A 71 3.69 42.21 2.28
N CYS A 72 2.39 42.34 2.54
CA CYS A 72 1.65 41.69 3.65
C CYS A 72 1.13 40.31 3.22
N THR A 73 0.39 39.63 4.10
CA THR A 73 -0.29 38.36 3.79
C THR A 73 -1.81 38.55 3.83
N VAL A 74 -2.49 38.38 2.67
CA VAL A 74 -3.97 38.40 2.53
C VAL A 74 -4.51 36.98 2.29
N LEU A 75 -4.42 36.14 3.32
CA LEU A 75 -4.70 34.71 3.30
C LEU A 75 -6.17 34.38 2.98
N TYR A 76 -7.12 34.98 3.68
CA TYR A 76 -8.54 34.64 3.53
C TYR A 76 -9.12 35.15 2.21
N ASP A 77 -8.63 36.29 1.71
CA ASP A 77 -8.95 36.77 0.37
C ASP A 77 -8.42 35.83 -0.72
N ALA A 78 -7.25 35.22 -0.50
CA ALA A 78 -6.71 34.20 -1.40
C ALA A 78 -7.58 32.94 -1.43
N LEU A 79 -8.03 32.45 -0.26
CA LEU A 79 -8.96 31.32 -0.18
C LEU A 79 -10.27 31.61 -0.92
N LYS A 80 -10.84 32.80 -0.73
CA LYS A 80 -12.04 33.24 -1.43
C LYS A 80 -11.85 33.28 -2.95
N ARG A 81 -10.69 33.75 -3.43
CA ARG A 81 -10.36 33.77 -4.87
C ARG A 81 -10.19 32.36 -5.43
N GLY A 82 -9.55 31.46 -4.69
CA GLY A 82 -9.43 30.04 -5.06
C GLY A 82 -10.81 29.37 -5.14
N MET A 83 -11.66 29.61 -4.14
CA MET A 83 -13.05 29.14 -4.10
C MET A 83 -13.86 29.61 -5.31
N SER A 84 -13.77 30.88 -5.70
CA SER A 84 -14.48 31.39 -6.88
C SER A 84 -14.07 30.71 -8.18
N GLN A 85 -12.78 30.39 -8.33
CA GLN A 85 -12.29 29.67 -9.52
C GLN A 85 -12.72 28.20 -9.50
N LEU A 86 -12.58 27.52 -8.36
CA LEU A 86 -13.01 26.12 -8.21
C LEU A 86 -14.52 25.95 -8.39
N LYS A 87 -15.32 26.93 -7.98
CA LYS A 87 -16.77 26.92 -8.22
C LYS A 87 -17.09 26.76 -9.71
N GLN A 88 -16.42 27.53 -10.57
CA GLN A 88 -16.62 27.45 -12.02
C GLN A 88 -16.26 26.06 -12.57
N VAL A 89 -15.16 25.48 -12.07
CA VAL A 89 -14.74 24.12 -12.44
C VAL A 89 -15.75 23.08 -11.97
N GLY A 90 -16.24 23.17 -10.73
CA GLY A 90 -17.23 22.23 -10.19
C GLY A 90 -18.59 22.31 -10.87
N GLU A 91 -18.99 23.48 -11.37
CA GLU A 91 -20.19 23.63 -12.20
C GLU A 91 -20.03 22.97 -13.58
N GLN A 92 -18.82 22.98 -14.14
CA GLN A 92 -18.51 22.36 -15.43
C GLN A 92 -18.27 20.84 -15.31
N PHE A 93 -17.64 20.40 -14.23
CA PHE A 93 -17.24 19.01 -13.99
C PHE A 93 -17.73 18.53 -12.61
N PRO A 94 -18.99 18.06 -12.50
CA PRO A 94 -19.62 17.72 -11.22
C PRO A 94 -18.93 16.58 -10.46
N ASP A 95 -18.26 15.68 -11.17
CA ASP A 95 -17.56 14.52 -10.57
C ASP A 95 -16.17 14.89 -10.01
N CYS A 96 -15.66 16.10 -10.29
CA CYS A 96 -14.36 16.54 -9.82
C CYS A 96 -14.38 16.81 -8.31
N ARG A 97 -13.36 16.29 -7.61
CA ARG A 97 -13.11 16.60 -6.20
C ARG A 97 -12.38 17.94 -6.09
N LEU A 98 -13.05 18.95 -5.54
CA LEU A 98 -12.51 20.30 -5.44
C LEU A 98 -11.64 20.47 -4.19
N ARG A 99 -10.44 21.02 -4.38
CA ARG A 99 -9.44 21.14 -3.31
C ARG A 99 -8.62 22.42 -3.45
N ILE A 100 -8.31 23.05 -2.32
CA ILE A 100 -7.29 24.11 -2.19
C ILE A 100 -6.15 23.55 -1.34
N ILE A 101 -4.93 23.63 -1.86
CA ILE A 101 -3.70 23.40 -1.09
C ILE A 101 -3.08 24.77 -0.82
N CYS A 102 -3.12 25.21 0.43
CA CYS A 102 -2.66 26.54 0.85
C CYS A 102 -1.32 26.42 1.57
N LEU A 103 -0.25 26.93 0.95
CA LEU A 103 1.05 27.08 1.57
C LEU A 103 1.19 28.53 2.03
N THR A 104 1.42 28.74 3.32
CA THR A 104 1.42 30.09 3.94
C THR A 104 2.39 30.15 5.10
N ASP A 105 2.84 31.34 5.49
CA ASP A 105 3.59 31.54 6.72
C ASP A 105 2.72 31.60 7.98
N GLY A 106 1.39 31.52 7.80
CA GLY A 106 0.41 31.45 8.87
C GLY A 106 -0.12 32.81 9.33
N ASN A 107 0.45 33.92 8.85
CA ASN A 107 -0.05 35.26 9.17
C ASN A 107 -1.23 35.63 8.26
N ASP A 108 -2.07 36.53 8.77
CA ASP A 108 -3.04 37.28 7.96
C ASP A 108 -3.14 38.69 8.54
N ASP A 109 -2.64 39.68 7.80
CA ASP A 109 -2.47 41.06 8.30
C ASP A 109 -3.32 42.07 7.52
N GLY A 110 -4.11 41.62 6.55
CA GLY A 110 -4.80 42.52 5.63
C GLY A 110 -5.95 41.92 4.85
N SER A 111 -6.45 40.73 5.19
CA SER A 111 -7.65 40.23 4.52
C SER A 111 -8.87 41.04 4.89
N MET A 112 -9.68 41.37 3.89
CA MET A 112 -10.99 42.00 4.07
C MET A 112 -12.11 40.96 4.24
N THR A 113 -11.80 39.68 4.02
CA THR A 113 -12.75 38.57 4.11
C THR A 113 -12.66 37.91 5.48
N GLU A 114 -13.80 37.81 6.14
CA GLU A 114 -13.91 37.10 7.42
C GLU A 114 -13.73 35.57 7.27
N PRO A 115 -12.98 34.92 8.19
CA PRO A 115 -12.61 33.50 8.10
C PRO A 115 -13.81 32.54 8.20
N ASP A 116 -14.81 32.85 9.03
CA ASP A 116 -16.03 32.07 9.16
C ASP A 116 -16.90 32.16 7.88
N ALA A 117 -17.01 33.36 7.31
CA ALA A 117 -17.78 33.59 6.09
C ALA A 117 -17.20 32.85 4.87
N VAL A 118 -15.87 32.77 4.73
CA VAL A 118 -15.24 31.98 3.67
C VAL A 118 -15.40 30.48 3.93
N THR A 119 -15.29 30.03 5.18
CA THR A 119 -15.40 28.61 5.55
C THR A 119 -16.78 28.05 5.22
N THR A 120 -17.86 28.75 5.60
CA THR A 120 -19.24 28.30 5.33
C THR A 120 -19.51 28.14 3.84
N LYS A 121 -18.91 29.00 3.00
CA LYS A 121 -19.02 28.92 1.53
C LYS A 121 -18.17 27.79 0.93
N LEU A 122 -16.98 27.56 1.46
CA LEU A 122 -16.15 26.42 1.06
C LEU A 122 -16.86 25.10 1.35
N MET A 123 -17.47 24.99 2.54
CA MET A 123 -18.24 23.80 2.94
C MET A 123 -19.47 23.58 2.06
N SER A 124 -20.23 24.63 1.74
CA SER A 124 -21.43 24.51 0.90
C SER A 124 -21.12 24.10 -0.54
N LEU A 125 -19.93 24.46 -1.04
CA LEU A 125 -19.44 24.07 -2.36
C LEU A 125 -18.66 22.74 -2.35
N ASN A 126 -18.57 22.07 -1.19
CA ASN A 126 -17.79 20.84 -1.02
C ASN A 126 -16.31 20.99 -1.45
N ILE A 127 -15.71 22.15 -1.16
CA ILE A 127 -14.29 22.42 -1.43
C ILE A 127 -13.49 22.12 -0.17
N VAL A 128 -12.53 21.21 -0.29
CA VAL A 128 -11.62 20.83 0.81
C VAL A 128 -10.44 21.79 0.85
N VAL A 129 -10.08 22.30 2.03
CA VAL A 129 -8.86 23.10 2.22
C VAL A 129 -7.84 22.30 3.01
N ASP A 130 -6.67 22.09 2.42
CA ASP A 130 -5.48 21.66 3.14
C ASP A 130 -4.54 22.85 3.33
N ALA A 131 -4.06 23.03 4.54
CA ALA A 131 -3.11 24.08 4.88
C ALA A 131 -1.75 23.48 5.25
N ILE A 132 -0.69 24.10 4.76
CA ILE A 132 0.69 23.81 5.13
C ILE A 132 1.30 25.11 5.62
N VAL A 133 1.49 25.21 6.93
CA VAL A 133 2.07 26.38 7.59
C VAL A 133 3.59 26.24 7.58
N VAL A 134 4.24 27.11 6.82
CA VAL A 134 5.71 27.15 6.65
C VAL A 134 6.26 28.29 7.49
N GLY A 135 6.70 27.96 8.71
CA GLY A 135 7.29 28.92 9.64
C GLY A 135 6.88 28.67 11.08
N LYS A 136 7.18 29.64 11.95
CA LYS A 136 7.01 29.49 13.40
C LYS A 136 5.61 29.86 13.90
N VAL A 137 4.85 30.63 13.12
CA VAL A 137 3.53 31.15 13.52
C VAL A 137 2.51 30.03 13.65
N ASP A 138 1.69 30.10 14.70
CA ASP A 138 0.55 29.21 14.88
C ASP A 138 -0.75 29.89 14.43
N ASN A 139 -1.47 29.24 13.52
CA ASN A 139 -2.75 29.73 13.03
C ASN A 139 -3.87 28.71 13.32
N ASN A 140 -4.49 28.87 14.49
CA ASN A 140 -5.60 28.03 14.93
C ASN A 140 -6.86 28.23 14.09
N VAL A 141 -7.04 29.41 13.50
CA VAL A 141 -8.19 29.71 12.63
C VAL A 141 -8.08 28.91 11.35
N LEU A 142 -6.95 28.98 10.63
CA LEU A 142 -6.68 28.22 9.42
C LEU A 142 -6.74 26.71 9.67
N ARG A 143 -6.28 26.24 10.83
CA ARG A 143 -6.49 24.86 11.29
C ARG A 143 -7.97 24.51 11.40
N GLY A 144 -8.77 25.41 11.96
CA GLY A 144 -10.23 25.29 12.02
C GLY A 144 -10.89 25.23 10.65
N ILE A 145 -10.49 26.09 9.71
CA ILE A 145 -10.99 26.10 8.32
C ILE A 145 -10.70 24.76 7.64
N SER A 146 -9.45 24.29 7.73
CA SER A 146 -9.02 23.05 7.07
C SER A 146 -9.81 21.86 7.60
N ASN A 147 -9.97 21.73 8.91
CA ASN A 147 -10.74 20.64 9.49
C ASN A 147 -12.25 20.75 9.23
N ALA A 148 -12.83 21.95 9.28
CA ALA A 148 -14.26 22.16 9.01
C ALA A 148 -14.63 21.77 7.57
N THR A 149 -13.73 22.03 6.62
CA THR A 149 -13.89 21.63 5.22
C THR A 149 -13.54 20.16 4.94
N GLY A 150 -13.07 19.42 5.95
CA GLY A 150 -12.68 18.01 5.83
C GLY A 150 -11.25 17.78 5.32
N GLY A 151 -10.42 18.82 5.26
CA GLY A 151 -9.00 18.74 4.95
C GLY A 151 -8.14 18.57 6.20
N CYS A 152 -6.85 18.87 6.06
CA CYS A 152 -5.81 18.72 7.07
C CYS A 152 -4.96 20.00 7.16
N CYS A 153 -4.42 20.30 8.34
CA CYS A 153 -3.52 21.40 8.57
C CYS A 153 -2.19 20.87 9.11
N PHE A 154 -1.12 21.06 8.34
CA PHE A 154 0.22 20.57 8.64
C PHE A 154 1.14 21.74 9.02
N LYS A 155 2.08 21.49 9.91
CA LYS A 155 3.18 22.41 10.26
C LYS A 155 4.49 21.63 10.27
N PRO A 156 5.12 21.39 9.12
CA PRO A 156 6.40 20.69 9.08
C PRO A 156 7.47 21.53 9.79
N GLU A 157 8.20 20.91 10.72
CA GLU A 157 9.25 21.59 11.51
C GLU A 157 10.59 21.68 10.77
N THR A 158 10.77 20.87 9.71
CA THR A 158 12.00 20.81 8.90
C THR A 158 11.69 20.71 7.41
N SER A 159 12.66 21.08 6.56
CA SER A 159 12.60 20.89 5.09
C SER A 159 12.33 19.44 4.74
N LYS A 160 13.07 18.53 5.37
CA LYS A 160 12.91 17.08 5.25
C LYS A 160 11.50 16.60 5.63
N ALA A 161 10.92 17.11 6.72
CA ALA A 161 9.55 16.77 7.11
C ALA A 161 8.51 17.28 6.09
N GLY A 162 8.71 18.48 5.55
CA GLY A 162 7.88 19.03 4.48
C GLY A 162 7.95 18.20 3.19
N LEU A 163 9.15 17.80 2.77
CA LEU A 163 9.33 16.95 1.60
C LEU A 163 8.66 15.58 1.80
N LYS A 164 8.87 14.94 2.95
CA LYS A 164 8.23 13.66 3.31
C LYS A 164 6.70 13.76 3.28
N LEU A 165 6.14 14.88 3.72
CA LEU A 165 4.70 15.13 3.66
C LEU A 165 4.19 15.11 2.21
N PHE A 166 4.93 15.71 1.27
CA PHE A 166 4.57 15.74 -0.15
C PHE A 166 4.94 14.46 -0.93
N GLU A 167 5.59 13.48 -0.30
CA GLU A 167 5.74 12.13 -0.85
C GLU A 167 4.51 11.24 -0.56
N MET A 168 3.67 11.61 0.42
CA MET A 168 2.50 10.83 0.81
C MET A 168 1.38 10.91 -0.24
N GLU A 169 0.93 9.77 -0.75
CA GLU A 169 -0.18 9.68 -1.70
C GLU A 169 -1.47 10.32 -1.16
N THR A 170 -1.71 10.22 0.15
CA THR A 170 -2.85 10.85 0.80
C THR A 170 -2.74 12.37 0.80
N VAL A 171 -1.53 12.95 0.84
CA VAL A 171 -1.34 14.40 0.69
C VAL A 171 -1.47 14.81 -0.76
N LEU A 172 -0.98 14.02 -1.70
CA LEU A 172 -1.05 14.33 -3.12
C LEU A 172 -2.49 14.26 -3.67
N SER A 173 -3.24 13.21 -3.30
CA SER A 173 -4.56 12.92 -3.85
C SER A 173 -5.63 12.73 -2.77
N LEU A 174 -6.77 13.44 -2.91
CA LEU A 174 -7.93 13.23 -2.04
C LEU A 174 -8.57 11.86 -2.22
N GLU A 175 -8.35 11.22 -3.37
CA GLU A 175 -8.91 9.89 -3.67
C GLU A 175 -8.37 8.82 -2.74
N MET A 176 -7.14 9.04 -2.28
CA MET A 176 -6.40 8.13 -1.41
C MET A 176 -6.77 8.31 0.06
N ARG A 177 -7.59 9.31 0.41
CA ARG A 177 -7.96 9.61 1.79
C ARG A 177 -9.25 8.96 2.20
N LYS A 178 -9.27 8.48 3.45
CA LYS A 178 -10.52 8.17 4.12
C LYS A 178 -11.35 9.44 4.27
N LEU A 179 -12.61 9.38 3.84
CA LEU A 179 -13.53 10.52 3.92
C LEU A 179 -13.76 10.92 5.38
N LYS A 180 -13.40 12.16 5.73
CA LYS A 180 -13.74 12.75 7.02
C LYS A 180 -15.24 13.05 7.07
N LYS A 181 -15.85 12.86 8.25
CA LYS A 181 -17.25 13.26 8.49
C LYS A 181 -17.33 14.79 8.43
N LYS A 182 -18.13 15.32 7.50
CA LYS A 182 -18.34 16.76 7.36
C LYS A 182 -19.22 17.29 8.48
N LEU A 183 -18.84 18.46 8.99
CA LEU A 183 -19.70 19.26 9.86
C LEU A 183 -20.76 19.96 9.00
N ASP A 184 -21.91 20.26 9.60
CA ASP A 184 -22.92 21.09 8.93
C ASP A 184 -22.44 22.55 8.92
N PRO A 185 -22.52 23.27 7.78
CA PRO A 185 -22.08 24.66 7.68
C PRO A 185 -22.72 25.59 8.72
N SER A 186 -23.92 25.30 9.20
CA SER A 186 -24.66 26.09 10.18
C SER A 186 -24.03 26.15 11.59
N TYR A 187 -23.06 25.26 11.88
CA TYR A 187 -22.28 25.30 13.11
C TYR A 187 -21.20 26.39 13.10
N ILE A 188 -20.73 26.82 11.93
CA ILE A 188 -19.69 27.84 11.81
C ILE A 188 -20.35 29.23 11.79
N ARG A 189 -20.50 29.82 12.99
CA ARG A 189 -21.16 31.13 13.19
C ARG A 189 -20.22 32.26 13.58
N SER A 190 -18.98 31.93 13.94
CA SER A 190 -17.96 32.89 14.33
C SER A 190 -16.57 32.26 14.29
N GLU A 191 -15.54 33.09 14.22
CA GLU A 191 -14.14 32.68 14.28
C GLU A 191 -13.81 31.88 15.55
N ASN A 192 -14.38 32.27 16.69
CA ASN A 192 -14.17 31.58 17.97
C ASN A 192 -14.57 30.10 17.89
N ILE A 193 -15.57 29.75 17.09
CA ILE A 193 -15.97 28.34 16.89
C ILE A 193 -14.90 27.59 16.09
N LEU A 194 -14.31 28.21 15.06
CA LEU A 194 -13.22 27.60 14.30
C LEU A 194 -12.00 27.31 15.18
N VAL A 195 -11.66 28.25 16.07
CA VAL A 195 -10.59 28.06 17.06
C VAL A 195 -10.96 26.98 18.08
N ALA A 196 -12.19 27.02 18.62
CA ALA A 196 -12.63 26.12 19.68
C ALA A 196 -12.78 24.66 19.23
N LEU A 197 -13.26 24.41 18.00
CA LEU A 197 -13.47 23.06 17.47
C LEU A 197 -12.20 22.22 17.49
N PHE A 198 -11.03 22.87 17.44
CA PHE A 198 -9.74 22.20 17.33
C PHE A 198 -8.69 22.72 18.31
N ALA A 199 -9.10 23.39 19.39
CA ALA A 199 -8.18 23.86 20.44
C ALA A 199 -7.39 22.72 21.09
N ASN A 200 -7.97 21.51 21.14
CA ASN A 200 -7.39 20.33 21.79
C ASN A 200 -6.69 19.36 20.83
N ARG A 201 -6.64 19.64 19.52
CA ARG A 201 -5.93 18.81 18.54
C ARG A 201 -4.75 19.59 17.97
N GLY A 202 -3.57 18.96 17.95
CA GLY A 202 -2.38 19.50 17.29
C GLY A 202 -2.53 19.58 15.78
N TYR A 203 -1.44 19.95 15.09
CA TYR A 203 -1.37 19.84 13.63
C TYR A 203 -1.47 18.37 13.20
N ASP A 204 -2.01 18.15 12.01
CA ASP A 204 -2.06 16.81 11.42
C ASP A 204 -0.64 16.37 11.07
N GLU A 205 -0.31 15.10 11.32
CA GLU A 205 0.95 14.48 10.88
C GLU A 205 0.80 13.84 9.50
N LYS A 206 -0.33 13.15 9.27
CA LYS A 206 -0.67 12.49 8.01
C LYS A 206 -2.20 12.32 7.87
N PRO A 207 -2.77 12.39 6.66
CA PRO A 207 -4.15 11.97 6.44
C PRO A 207 -4.30 10.44 6.48
N GLU A 208 -5.44 9.97 7.00
CA GLU A 208 -5.81 8.55 6.98
C GLU A 208 -6.04 8.04 5.55
N VAL A 209 -5.54 6.84 5.24
CA VAL A 209 -5.67 6.19 3.94
C VAL A 209 -7.07 5.58 3.77
N ALA A 210 -7.67 5.73 2.59
CA ALA A 210 -8.84 4.95 2.20
C ALA A 210 -8.40 3.53 1.82
N LEU A 211 -8.73 2.56 2.68
CA LEU A 211 -8.57 1.15 2.36
C LEU A 211 -9.74 0.67 1.48
N PRO A 212 -9.49 -0.24 0.53
CA PRO A 212 -10.56 -0.83 -0.28
C PRO A 212 -11.52 -1.61 0.61
N SER A 213 -12.84 -1.52 0.34
CA SER A 213 -13.86 -2.24 1.10
C SER A 213 -13.65 -3.76 1.06
N GLY A 214 -13.12 -4.27 -0.07
CA GLY A 214 -12.83 -5.69 -0.28
C GLY A 214 -11.84 -6.31 0.73
N LEU A 215 -11.11 -5.48 1.48
CA LEU A 215 -10.21 -5.98 2.52
C LEU A 215 -10.97 -6.63 3.70
N ASN A 216 -12.24 -6.29 3.89
CA ASN A 216 -13.11 -6.90 4.90
C ASN A 216 -13.96 -8.04 4.35
N ASP A 217 -13.85 -8.35 3.05
CA ASP A 217 -14.60 -9.43 2.45
C ASP A 217 -14.11 -10.78 2.96
N LYS A 218 -15.04 -11.74 3.05
CA LYS A 218 -14.67 -13.14 3.24
C LYS A 218 -13.90 -13.63 2.01
N VAL A 219 -12.85 -14.40 2.25
CA VAL A 219 -12.04 -15.00 1.19
C VAL A 219 -12.15 -16.51 1.21
N THR A 220 -11.74 -17.14 0.12
CA THR A 220 -11.76 -18.60 -0.02
C THR A 220 -10.51 -19.10 -0.71
N GLY A 221 -10.17 -20.37 -0.53
CA GLY A 221 -9.05 -21.00 -1.23
C GLY A 221 -9.28 -21.07 -2.75
N THR A 222 -8.18 -21.09 -3.51
CA THR A 222 -8.20 -21.09 -4.99
C THR A 222 -9.08 -22.21 -5.58
N GLU A 223 -9.05 -23.41 -5.01
CA GLU A 223 -9.86 -24.55 -5.46
C GLU A 223 -11.37 -24.28 -5.35
N ASN A 224 -11.82 -23.73 -4.22
CA ASN A 224 -13.23 -23.44 -3.97
C ASN A 224 -13.73 -22.30 -4.86
N ALA A 225 -12.91 -21.25 -5.02
CA ALA A 225 -13.19 -20.16 -5.95
C ALA A 225 -13.34 -20.65 -7.40
N LEU A 226 -12.44 -21.52 -7.87
CA LEU A 226 -12.51 -22.11 -9.22
C LEU A 226 -13.78 -22.95 -9.40
N LYS A 227 -14.12 -23.82 -8.45
CA LYS A 227 -15.34 -24.64 -8.50
C LYS A 227 -16.59 -23.77 -8.60
N LYS A 228 -16.70 -22.73 -7.77
CA LYS A 228 -17.83 -21.79 -7.77
C LYS A 228 -17.95 -21.08 -9.12
N LYS A 229 -16.86 -20.53 -9.66
CA LYS A 229 -16.87 -19.79 -10.93
C LYS A 229 -17.15 -20.66 -12.14
N ILE A 230 -16.64 -21.90 -12.17
CA ILE A 230 -16.96 -22.84 -13.26
C ILE A 230 -18.45 -23.20 -13.24
N GLN A 231 -19.07 -23.36 -12.07
CA GLN A 231 -20.52 -23.59 -11.97
C GLN A 231 -21.32 -22.38 -12.46
N GLU A 232 -20.94 -21.16 -12.05
CA GLU A 232 -21.58 -19.91 -12.49
C GLU A 232 -21.47 -19.71 -14.02
N SER A 233 -20.32 -20.07 -14.61
CA SER A 233 -20.07 -19.93 -16.07
C SER A 233 -21.03 -20.77 -16.93
N LYS A 234 -21.62 -21.84 -16.39
CA LYS A 234 -22.62 -22.66 -17.10
C LYS A 234 -23.98 -21.98 -17.20
N SER A 235 -24.19 -20.89 -16.45
CA SER A 235 -25.50 -20.25 -16.27
C SER A 235 -25.65 -18.90 -16.98
N GLY A 236 -24.62 -18.37 -17.66
CA GLY A 236 -24.72 -17.06 -18.35
C GLY A 236 -23.46 -16.56 -19.08
N ARG A 237 -23.58 -15.35 -19.68
CA ARG A 237 -22.50 -14.66 -20.42
C ARG A 237 -21.36 -14.25 -19.47
N PHE A 238 -20.16 -14.78 -19.72
CA PHE A 238 -18.92 -14.37 -19.05
C PHE A 238 -18.31 -13.16 -19.78
N LEU A 239 -17.92 -12.12 -19.05
CA LEU A 239 -17.13 -11.01 -19.60
C LEU A 239 -15.71 -11.50 -19.95
N GLU A 240 -15.04 -10.86 -20.90
CA GLU A 240 -13.65 -11.22 -21.28
C GLU A 240 -12.68 -11.08 -20.10
N LYS A 241 -12.85 -10.02 -19.27
CA LYS A 241 -12.10 -9.84 -18.03
C LYS A 241 -12.22 -11.05 -17.12
N ASP A 242 -13.43 -11.52 -16.88
CA ASP A 242 -13.67 -12.66 -15.99
C ASP A 242 -13.00 -13.92 -16.52
N LYS A 243 -12.99 -14.15 -17.84
CA LYS A 243 -12.29 -15.30 -18.46
C LYS A 243 -10.80 -15.24 -18.14
N ARG A 244 -10.19 -14.06 -18.33
CA ARG A 244 -8.79 -13.85 -18.02
C ARG A 244 -8.50 -14.09 -16.53
N LEU A 245 -9.32 -13.56 -15.62
CA LEU A 245 -9.15 -13.80 -14.18
C LEU A 245 -9.25 -15.28 -13.81
N LEU A 246 -10.16 -16.01 -14.46
CA LEU A 246 -10.29 -17.45 -14.26
C LEU A 246 -9.05 -18.21 -14.73
N GLU A 247 -8.44 -17.80 -15.85
CA GLU A 247 -7.18 -18.35 -16.35
C GLU A 247 -6.02 -18.06 -15.42
N GLU A 248 -5.90 -16.83 -14.89
CA GLU A 248 -4.91 -16.46 -13.88
C GLU A 248 -5.02 -17.34 -12.63
N LEU A 249 -6.23 -17.45 -12.08
CA LEU A 249 -6.46 -18.25 -10.88
C LEU A 249 -6.20 -19.74 -11.12
N LYS A 250 -6.56 -20.26 -12.31
CA LYS A 250 -6.27 -21.64 -12.70
C LYS A 250 -4.77 -21.88 -12.81
N SER A 251 -4.02 -20.94 -13.40
CA SER A 251 -2.57 -21.02 -13.51
C SER A 251 -1.93 -21.07 -12.12
N LEU A 252 -2.32 -20.17 -11.22
CA LEU A 252 -1.84 -20.12 -9.84
C LEU A 252 -2.24 -21.35 -9.01
N HIS A 253 -3.38 -21.97 -9.29
CA HIS A 253 -3.77 -23.22 -8.64
C HIS A 253 -2.96 -24.42 -9.13
N CYS A 254 -2.65 -24.49 -10.43
CA CYS A 254 -1.87 -25.57 -11.02
C CYS A 254 -0.37 -25.47 -10.74
N ASP A 255 0.16 -24.25 -10.69
CA ASP A 255 1.57 -23.96 -10.41
C ASP A 255 1.68 -22.79 -9.39
N PRO A 256 1.42 -23.07 -8.11
CA PRO A 256 1.42 -22.06 -7.06
C PRO A 256 2.83 -21.50 -6.83
N HIS A 257 2.90 -20.23 -6.43
CA HIS A 257 4.15 -19.63 -5.98
C HIS A 257 4.59 -20.29 -4.65
N PRO A 258 5.85 -20.72 -4.50
CA PRO A 258 6.29 -21.45 -3.31
C PRO A 258 6.10 -20.69 -1.99
N PHE A 259 6.10 -19.35 -2.06
CA PHE A 259 6.03 -18.46 -0.91
C PHE A 259 4.78 -17.57 -0.89
N CYS A 260 3.82 -17.77 -1.79
CA CYS A 260 2.58 -16.97 -1.78
C CYS A 260 1.32 -17.84 -1.77
N THR A 261 0.41 -17.53 -0.84
CA THR A 261 -0.95 -18.05 -0.81
C THR A 261 -1.90 -17.02 -1.38
N VAL A 262 -2.72 -17.39 -2.37
CA VAL A 262 -3.70 -16.51 -3.01
C VAL A 262 -5.11 -16.88 -2.56
N LEU A 263 -5.85 -15.88 -2.06
CA LEU A 263 -7.17 -16.02 -1.45
C LEU A 263 -8.17 -15.06 -2.11
N PRO A 264 -8.89 -15.48 -3.16
CA PRO A 264 -9.92 -14.66 -3.81
C PRO A 264 -11.09 -14.32 -2.88
N SER A 265 -11.63 -13.10 -2.99
CA SER A 265 -12.87 -12.71 -2.30
C SER A 265 -14.08 -13.52 -2.79
N GLU A 266 -14.94 -13.91 -1.85
CA GLU A 266 -16.16 -14.65 -2.13
C GLU A 266 -17.25 -13.78 -2.77
N SER A 267 -17.24 -12.48 -2.46
CA SER A 267 -18.19 -11.45 -2.92
C SER A 267 -17.74 -10.75 -4.21
N ASP A 268 -16.44 -10.47 -4.33
CA ASP A 268 -15.86 -9.79 -5.49
C ASP A 268 -14.66 -10.57 -6.05
N PHE A 269 -14.89 -11.27 -7.16
CA PHE A 269 -13.84 -12.07 -7.80
C PHE A 269 -12.69 -11.22 -8.38
N THR A 270 -12.87 -9.90 -8.45
CA THR A 270 -11.85 -8.95 -8.90
C THR A 270 -10.95 -8.45 -7.76
N PHE A 271 -11.16 -8.94 -6.53
CA PHE A 271 -10.36 -8.59 -5.36
C PHE A 271 -9.78 -9.84 -4.71
N TRP A 272 -8.45 -9.95 -4.64
CA TRP A 272 -7.75 -11.09 -4.04
C TRP A 272 -6.88 -10.62 -2.89
N LYS A 273 -6.90 -11.37 -1.78
CA LYS A 273 -5.89 -11.26 -0.74
C LYS A 273 -4.74 -12.22 -1.05
N ILE A 274 -3.53 -11.83 -0.69
CA ILE A 274 -2.32 -12.61 -0.91
C ILE A 274 -1.53 -12.61 0.40
N LEU A 275 -1.11 -13.77 0.86
CA LEU A 275 -0.14 -13.90 1.94
C LEU A 275 1.21 -14.24 1.32
N MET A 276 2.25 -13.47 1.62
CA MET A 276 3.60 -13.65 1.10
C MET A 276 4.56 -13.89 2.25
N GLN A 277 5.22 -15.04 2.26
CA GLN A 277 6.34 -15.31 3.16
C GLN A 277 7.57 -14.54 2.69
N GLY A 278 8.30 -13.95 3.62
CA GLY A 278 9.53 -13.23 3.33
C GLY A 278 10.63 -14.15 2.80
N PRO A 279 11.49 -13.68 1.88
CA PRO A 279 12.56 -14.50 1.34
C PRO A 279 13.61 -14.88 2.41
N PRO A 280 14.15 -16.12 2.36
CA PRO A 280 15.25 -16.53 3.23
C PRO A 280 16.51 -15.71 2.94
N ASP A 281 17.40 -15.59 3.94
CA ASP A 281 18.65 -14.82 3.84
C ASP A 281 18.43 -13.32 3.53
N THR A 282 17.26 -12.78 3.90
CA THR A 282 16.94 -11.36 3.79
C THR A 282 16.45 -10.83 5.14
N PRO A 283 16.42 -9.49 5.36
CA PRO A 283 15.81 -8.92 6.56
C PRO A 283 14.33 -9.27 6.75
N TYR A 284 13.67 -9.74 5.70
CA TYR A 284 12.25 -10.07 5.69
C TYR A 284 11.99 -11.54 6.06
N GLU A 285 13.03 -12.35 6.26
CA GLU A 285 12.94 -13.76 6.65
C GLU A 285 12.05 -13.95 7.89
N ASP A 286 11.35 -15.08 7.95
CA ASP A 286 10.35 -15.44 8.96
C ASP A 286 9.11 -14.53 9.05
N GLY A 287 9.09 -13.42 8.31
CA GLY A 287 7.92 -12.55 8.18
C GLY A 287 6.87 -13.11 7.22
N VAL A 288 5.60 -12.84 7.51
CA VAL A 288 4.48 -13.09 6.58
C VAL A 288 3.71 -11.79 6.35
N PHE A 289 3.63 -11.37 5.09
CA PHE A 289 3.06 -10.10 4.67
C PHE A 289 1.71 -10.33 3.98
N GLU A 290 0.67 -9.64 4.44
CA GLU A 290 -0.61 -9.55 3.71
C GLU A 290 -0.50 -8.48 2.63
N LEU A 291 -0.91 -8.82 1.42
CA LEU A 291 -1.12 -7.94 0.28
C LEU A 291 -2.56 -8.07 -0.21
N TYR A 292 -3.03 -7.08 -0.94
CA TYR A 292 -4.21 -7.21 -1.77
C TYR A 292 -3.91 -6.91 -3.23
N CYS A 293 -4.67 -7.55 -4.11
CA CYS A 293 -4.69 -7.34 -5.54
C CYS A 293 -6.11 -6.98 -5.99
N GLN A 294 -6.25 -5.88 -6.73
CA GLN A 294 -7.52 -5.45 -7.30
C GLN A 294 -7.42 -5.30 -8.83
N PHE A 295 -8.27 -6.03 -9.55
CA PHE A 295 -8.33 -6.00 -11.01
C PHE A 295 -9.30 -4.92 -11.50
N GLY A 296 -8.73 -3.81 -11.98
CA GLY A 296 -9.47 -2.65 -12.48
C GLY A 296 -10.38 -2.93 -13.68
N ALA A 297 -11.14 -1.92 -14.10
CA ALA A 297 -12.03 -2.02 -15.26
C ALA A 297 -11.27 -2.31 -16.57
N ASP A 298 -10.05 -1.77 -16.69
CA ASP A 298 -9.21 -1.88 -17.89
C ASP A 298 -8.30 -3.13 -17.90
N TYR A 299 -8.42 -4.04 -16.92
CA TYR A 299 -7.59 -5.24 -16.89
C TYR A 299 -7.99 -6.22 -18.02
N PRO A 300 -7.04 -6.83 -18.77
CA PRO A 300 -5.58 -6.84 -18.59
C PRO A 300 -4.82 -5.83 -19.47
N VAL A 301 -5.48 -4.80 -20.01
CA VAL A 301 -4.80 -3.73 -20.76
C VAL A 301 -3.94 -2.89 -19.82
N LYS A 302 -4.44 -2.63 -18.60
CA LYS A 302 -3.68 -2.03 -17.49
C LYS A 302 -3.38 -3.08 -16.41
N PRO A 303 -2.27 -2.92 -15.66
CA PRO A 303 -1.91 -3.84 -14.60
C PRO A 303 -2.96 -3.84 -13.48
N PRO A 304 -3.05 -4.94 -12.71
CA PRO A 304 -3.83 -4.93 -11.48
C PRO A 304 -3.13 -4.05 -10.44
N LEU A 305 -3.93 -3.49 -9.53
CA LEU A 305 -3.41 -2.74 -8.39
C LEU A 305 -2.97 -3.74 -7.31
N VAL A 306 -1.68 -3.80 -6.99
CA VAL A 306 -1.14 -4.61 -5.90
C VAL A 306 -0.56 -3.70 -4.83
N ARG A 307 -0.95 -3.90 -3.56
CA ARG A 307 -0.39 -3.18 -2.42
C ARG A 307 -0.20 -4.09 -1.21
N PHE A 308 0.82 -3.77 -0.42
CA PHE A 308 1.00 -4.32 0.91
C PHE A 308 -0.05 -3.76 1.88
N VAL A 309 -0.61 -4.64 2.71
CA VAL A 309 -1.44 -4.29 3.87
C VAL A 309 -0.56 -4.25 5.10
N THR A 310 0.27 -5.29 5.29
CA THR A 310 1.31 -5.32 6.31
C THR A 310 2.38 -4.28 5.96
N PRO A 311 2.70 -3.32 6.84
CA PRO A 311 3.77 -2.37 6.58
C PRO A 311 5.11 -3.07 6.32
N VAL A 312 5.90 -2.56 5.39
CA VAL A 312 7.22 -3.11 5.05
C VAL A 312 8.25 -2.00 5.06
N TYR A 313 9.34 -2.18 5.80
CA TYR A 313 10.50 -1.31 5.73
C TYR A 313 11.29 -1.59 4.44
N HIS A 314 10.98 -0.85 3.36
CA HIS A 314 11.58 -1.08 2.06
C HIS A 314 11.63 0.19 1.20
N CYS A 315 12.75 0.49 0.51
CA CYS A 315 12.88 1.74 -0.25
C CYS A 315 11.91 1.86 -1.46
N ASN A 316 11.51 0.73 -2.06
CA ASN A 316 10.50 0.69 -3.13
C ASN A 316 9.05 0.47 -2.65
N ILE A 317 8.79 0.43 -1.33
CA ILE A 317 7.43 0.28 -0.76
C ILE A 317 7.15 1.46 0.17
N ASN A 318 6.07 2.20 -0.07
CA ASN A 318 5.76 3.35 0.79
C ASN A 318 4.89 2.97 2.01
N SER A 319 4.63 3.95 2.88
CA SER A 319 3.85 3.75 4.12
C SER A 319 2.39 3.33 3.92
N VAL A 320 1.88 3.36 2.68
CA VAL A 320 0.52 2.92 2.34
C VAL A 320 0.52 1.63 1.52
N GLY A 321 1.68 0.98 1.43
CA GLY A 321 1.89 -0.30 0.78
C GLY A 321 1.97 -0.26 -0.74
N ARG A 322 2.06 0.91 -1.37
CA ARG A 322 2.31 1.00 -2.81
C ARG A 322 3.69 0.47 -3.13
N ILE A 323 3.78 -0.28 -4.22
CA ILE A 323 5.01 -0.88 -4.72
C ILE A 323 5.45 -0.09 -5.96
N CYS A 324 6.71 0.32 -6.03
CA CYS A 324 7.30 0.83 -7.26
C CYS A 324 8.13 -0.26 -7.91
N HIS A 325 7.64 -0.75 -9.05
CA HIS A 325 8.34 -1.71 -9.90
C HIS A 325 7.83 -1.56 -11.33
N ASN A 326 8.72 -1.68 -12.31
CA ASN A 326 8.41 -1.42 -13.73
C ASN A 326 7.31 -2.35 -14.30
N ILE A 327 7.10 -3.51 -13.69
CA ILE A 327 6.06 -4.49 -14.07
C ILE A 327 4.64 -3.92 -13.93
N PHE A 328 4.46 -2.89 -13.11
CA PHE A 328 3.19 -2.18 -12.94
C PHE A 328 3.09 -0.91 -13.80
N ASP A 329 4.08 -0.64 -14.64
CA ASP A 329 4.13 0.57 -15.46
C ASP A 329 4.69 0.24 -16.87
N ARG A 330 5.91 0.68 -17.17
CA ARG A 330 6.47 0.67 -18.54
C ARG A 330 6.72 -0.72 -19.10
N SER A 331 6.99 -1.69 -18.23
CA SER A 331 7.23 -3.08 -18.62
C SER A 331 5.92 -3.87 -18.72
N TYR A 332 4.81 -3.31 -18.24
CA TYR A 332 3.52 -4.01 -18.26
C TYR A 332 2.99 -4.20 -19.68
N ASN A 333 2.46 -5.39 -19.94
CA ASN A 333 1.63 -5.66 -21.09
C ASN A 333 0.66 -6.79 -20.74
N ALA A 334 -0.40 -6.96 -21.53
CA ALA A 334 -1.46 -7.92 -21.25
C ALA A 334 -1.02 -9.40 -21.19
N HIS A 335 0.20 -9.76 -21.62
CA HIS A 335 0.71 -11.13 -21.48
C HIS A 335 1.31 -11.42 -20.11
N ILE A 336 1.64 -10.38 -19.33
CA ILE A 336 2.14 -10.55 -17.96
C ILE A 336 1.03 -11.15 -17.11
N THR A 337 1.36 -12.23 -16.42
CA THR A 337 0.46 -12.99 -15.56
C THR A 337 0.55 -12.53 -14.11
N MET A 338 -0.41 -12.93 -13.29
CA MET A 338 -0.32 -12.74 -11.85
C MET A 338 0.86 -13.49 -11.24
N ARG A 339 1.30 -14.59 -11.84
CA ARG A 339 2.50 -15.30 -11.40
C ARG A 339 3.74 -14.44 -11.57
N ASP A 340 3.92 -13.85 -12.76
CA ASP A 340 5.04 -12.94 -13.05
C ASP A 340 5.05 -11.72 -12.11
N ILE A 341 3.86 -11.19 -11.78
CA ILE A 341 3.70 -10.08 -10.83
C ILE A 341 4.16 -10.50 -9.43
N LEU A 342 3.73 -11.67 -8.94
CA LEU A 342 4.15 -12.18 -7.63
C LEU A 342 5.65 -12.45 -7.57
N ASP A 343 6.22 -13.05 -8.62
CA ASP A 343 7.66 -13.30 -8.74
C ASP A 343 8.45 -11.97 -8.70
N ALA A 344 7.97 -10.92 -9.38
CA ALA A 344 8.60 -9.60 -9.36
C ALA A 344 8.53 -8.92 -7.99
N VAL A 345 7.37 -8.95 -7.32
CA VAL A 345 7.22 -8.37 -5.97
C VAL A 345 8.07 -9.12 -4.95
N TYR A 346 8.13 -10.45 -5.03
CA TYR A 346 9.00 -11.27 -4.19
C TYR A 346 10.48 -10.99 -4.47
N GLY A 347 10.87 -10.87 -5.74
CA GLY A 347 12.22 -10.52 -6.16
C GLY A 347 12.68 -9.15 -5.64
N LEU A 348 11.76 -8.19 -5.53
CA LEU A 348 12.04 -6.86 -5.00
C LEU A 348 12.50 -6.90 -3.52
N LEU A 349 11.91 -7.79 -2.71
CA LEU A 349 12.33 -8.02 -1.32
C LEU A 349 13.73 -8.64 -1.22
N ILE A 350 14.17 -9.38 -2.24
CA ILE A 350 15.53 -9.94 -2.32
C ILE A 350 16.52 -8.87 -2.77
N VAL A 351 16.18 -8.15 -3.84
CA VAL A 351 17.04 -7.15 -4.47
C VAL A 351 16.28 -5.83 -4.58
N PRO A 352 16.37 -4.96 -3.55
CA PRO A 352 15.83 -3.61 -3.62
C PRO A 352 16.43 -2.79 -4.77
N GLU A 353 15.64 -1.87 -5.34
CA GLU A 353 16.01 -1.01 -6.47
C GLU A 353 16.17 0.46 -5.99
N PRO A 354 17.29 0.84 -5.37
CA PRO A 354 17.47 2.19 -4.79
C PRO A 354 17.56 3.31 -5.83
N GLN A 355 17.64 2.97 -7.12
CA GLN A 355 17.67 3.95 -8.22
C GLN A 355 16.28 4.49 -8.57
N ASP A 356 15.23 3.71 -8.28
CA ASP A 356 13.83 4.08 -8.48
C ASP A 356 13.02 3.96 -7.17
N PRO A 357 13.37 4.71 -6.10
CA PRO A 357 12.77 4.53 -4.80
C PRO A 357 11.45 5.31 -4.63
N LEU A 358 10.55 4.75 -3.81
CA LEU A 358 9.41 5.50 -3.26
C LEU A 358 9.82 6.31 -2.02
N ASP A 359 10.71 5.76 -1.19
CA ASP A 359 11.27 6.44 -0.04
C ASP A 359 12.76 6.74 -0.30
N SER A 360 13.03 7.99 -0.61
CA SER A 360 14.37 8.49 -0.94
C SER A 360 15.34 8.39 0.24
N ILE A 361 14.84 8.49 1.47
CA ILE A 361 15.63 8.40 2.70
C ILE A 361 16.07 6.96 2.92
N LEU A 362 15.15 6.00 2.74
CA LEU A 362 15.48 4.58 2.83
C LEU A 362 16.43 4.14 1.73
N ALA A 363 16.30 4.69 0.52
CA ALA A 363 17.23 4.43 -0.57
C ALA A 363 18.64 4.94 -0.26
N GLU A 364 18.76 6.16 0.28
CA GLU A 364 20.05 6.70 0.74
C GLU A 364 20.65 5.84 1.86
N GLU A 365 19.84 5.42 2.84
CA GLU A 365 20.29 4.55 3.93
C GLU A 365 20.76 3.19 3.40
N TYR A 366 20.04 2.59 2.46
CA TYR A 366 20.42 1.34 1.81
C TYR A 366 21.78 1.43 1.08
N LEU A 367 22.03 2.56 0.41
CA LEU A 367 23.27 2.79 -0.35
C LEU A 367 24.46 3.16 0.55
N THR A 368 24.24 3.91 1.62
CA THR A 368 25.31 4.46 2.48
C THR A 368 25.58 3.61 3.71
N SER A 369 24.55 2.95 4.26
CA SER A 369 24.55 2.32 5.58
C SER A 369 23.79 0.98 5.56
N ARG A 370 24.20 0.08 4.67
CA ARG A 370 23.49 -1.19 4.41
C ARG A 370 23.16 -2.01 5.66
N ASN A 371 24.11 -2.17 6.59
CA ASN A 371 23.88 -2.94 7.82
C ASN A 371 22.76 -2.35 8.68
N LYS A 372 22.69 -1.01 8.77
CA LYS A 372 21.66 -0.33 9.54
C LYS A 372 20.29 -0.54 8.90
N TYR A 373 20.21 -0.40 7.58
CA TYR A 373 18.98 -0.66 6.83
C TYR A 373 18.48 -2.08 7.08
N GLU A 374 19.36 -3.08 7.00
CA GLU A 374 18.99 -4.49 7.21
C GLU A 374 18.58 -4.79 8.66
N GLU A 375 19.26 -4.18 9.64
CA GLU A 375 18.90 -4.32 11.06
C GLU A 375 17.52 -3.73 11.37
N GLU A 376 17.25 -2.52 10.89
CA GLU A 376 15.94 -1.87 11.08
C GLU A 376 14.83 -2.59 10.31
N ALA A 377 15.11 -3.08 9.09
CA ALA A 377 14.16 -3.86 8.30
C ALA A 377 13.81 -5.18 8.99
N LYS A 378 14.80 -5.87 9.58
CA LYS A 378 14.59 -7.10 10.33
C LYS A 378 13.75 -6.85 11.58
N LYS A 379 14.11 -5.83 12.36
CA LYS A 379 13.35 -5.43 13.54
C LYS A 379 11.90 -5.08 13.18
N ASN A 380 11.68 -4.33 12.10
CA ASN A 380 10.33 -4.01 11.64
C ASN A 380 9.55 -5.27 11.26
N THR A 381 10.17 -6.21 10.55
CA THR A 381 9.56 -7.49 10.16
C THR A 381 9.14 -8.31 11.37
N GLU A 382 10.01 -8.45 12.38
CA GLU A 382 9.70 -9.14 13.63
C GLU A 382 8.52 -8.50 14.38
N GLU A 383 8.43 -7.17 14.38
CA GLU A 383 7.38 -6.41 15.05
C GLU A 383 6.01 -6.50 14.36
N VAL A 384 5.96 -6.44 13.02
CA VAL A 384 4.70 -6.26 12.28
C VAL A 384 4.27 -7.45 11.44
N ALA A 385 5.18 -8.38 11.13
CA ALA A 385 4.96 -9.50 10.22
C ALA A 385 5.27 -10.86 10.86
N GLY A 386 5.52 -10.93 12.18
CA GLY A 386 5.90 -12.17 12.88
C GLY A 386 4.78 -13.20 13.12
N GLN A 387 3.55 -12.94 12.64
CA GLN A 387 2.46 -13.93 12.73
C GLN A 387 2.72 -15.08 11.75
N SER A 388 2.45 -16.31 12.20
CA SER A 388 2.67 -17.49 11.35
C SER A 388 1.70 -17.50 10.15
N LEU A 389 2.13 -18.10 9.03
CA LEU A 389 1.28 -18.25 7.84
C LEU A 389 -0.02 -19.00 8.16
N ASP A 390 0.09 -20.10 8.92
CA ASP A 390 -1.05 -20.94 9.31
C ASP A 390 -2.08 -20.14 10.12
N ASP A 391 -1.62 -19.28 11.04
CA ASP A 391 -2.50 -18.45 11.85
C ASP A 391 -3.23 -17.39 11.01
N MET A 392 -2.52 -16.73 10.08
CA MET A 392 -3.13 -15.74 9.18
C MET A 392 -4.10 -16.39 8.19
N GLU A 393 -3.77 -17.56 7.63
CA GLU A 393 -4.69 -18.30 6.75
C GLU A 393 -5.97 -18.68 7.50
N LYS A 394 -5.85 -19.16 8.74
CA LYS A 394 -7.00 -19.50 9.59
C LYS A 394 -7.85 -18.28 9.93
N GLU A 395 -7.24 -17.14 10.20
CA GLU A 395 -7.95 -15.88 10.46
C GLU A 395 -8.75 -15.41 9.24
N LEU A 396 -8.15 -15.48 8.05
CA LEU A 396 -8.76 -15.01 6.80
C LEU A 396 -9.86 -15.94 6.26
N LEU A 397 -9.65 -17.25 6.32
CA LEU A 397 -10.64 -18.25 5.87
C LEU A 397 -11.74 -18.49 6.92
N GLY A 398 -11.50 -18.07 8.17
CA GLY A 398 -12.32 -18.40 9.33
C GLY A 398 -12.10 -19.84 9.80
N GLU A 399 -12.71 -20.21 10.93
CA GLU A 399 -12.79 -21.63 11.31
C GLU A 399 -13.56 -22.37 10.21
N GLU A 400 -12.85 -23.11 9.37
CA GLU A 400 -13.48 -24.21 8.64
C GLU A 400 -14.19 -25.07 9.71
N LEU A 401 -15.51 -25.25 9.53
CA LEU A 401 -16.24 -26.29 10.26
C LEU A 401 -15.38 -27.56 10.24
N PRO A 402 -15.22 -28.23 11.39
CA PRO A 402 -14.12 -29.15 11.65
C PRO A 402 -13.95 -30.11 10.47
N GLU A 403 -12.69 -30.28 10.06
CA GLU A 403 -12.21 -31.26 9.09
C GLU A 403 -13.27 -32.35 8.89
N LYS A 404 -13.78 -32.50 7.66
CA LYS A 404 -14.51 -33.72 7.28
C LYS A 404 -13.78 -34.87 7.95
N PHE A 405 -14.42 -35.54 8.92
CA PHE A 405 -13.83 -36.64 9.66
C PHE A 405 -13.18 -37.58 8.65
N ILE A 406 -11.86 -37.50 8.51
CA ILE A 406 -11.09 -38.42 7.69
C ILE A 406 -10.84 -39.58 8.61
N PRO A 407 -11.49 -40.75 8.41
CA PRO A 407 -11.25 -41.89 9.26
C PRO A 407 -9.74 -42.17 9.31
N SER A 408 -9.21 -42.49 10.50
CA SER A 408 -7.77 -42.70 10.72
C SER A 408 -7.14 -43.72 9.75
N HIS A 409 -7.93 -44.62 9.16
CA HIS A 409 -7.48 -45.58 8.15
C HIS A 409 -7.20 -44.98 6.76
N LEU A 410 -7.60 -43.73 6.49
CA LEU A 410 -7.33 -43.02 5.24
C LEU A 410 -6.15 -42.05 5.35
N ILE A 411 -5.52 -41.95 6.52
CA ILE A 411 -4.41 -41.04 6.82
C ILE A 411 -3.11 -41.83 6.87
N CYS A 412 -2.07 -41.32 6.20
CA CYS A 412 -0.75 -41.91 6.24
C CYS A 412 -0.05 -41.65 7.59
N PRO A 413 0.43 -42.70 8.29
CA PRO A 413 1.11 -42.55 9.59
C PRO A 413 2.40 -41.71 9.57
N LEU A 414 3.03 -41.54 8.40
CA LEU A 414 4.29 -40.81 8.25
C LEU A 414 4.11 -39.33 7.91
N THR A 415 2.99 -38.96 7.27
CA THR A 415 2.76 -37.60 6.78
C THR A 415 1.59 -36.90 7.45
N ASN A 416 0.74 -37.63 8.19
CA ASN A 416 -0.56 -37.15 8.68
C ASN A 416 -1.46 -36.54 7.58
N LYS A 417 -1.25 -36.94 6.32
CA LYS A 417 -2.06 -36.52 5.16
C LYS A 417 -2.83 -37.72 4.60
N MET A 418 -3.93 -37.45 3.90
CA MET A 418 -4.73 -38.48 3.23
C MET A 418 -3.90 -39.24 2.18
N PHE A 419 -4.10 -40.55 2.04
CA PHE A 419 -3.43 -41.35 1.02
C PHE A 419 -3.81 -40.90 -0.40
N VAL A 420 -2.80 -40.74 -1.25
CA VAL A 420 -2.94 -40.46 -2.68
C VAL A 420 -2.51 -41.68 -3.51
N ASP A 421 -1.42 -42.35 -3.12
CA ASP A 421 -0.96 -43.62 -3.70
C ASP A 421 -0.55 -44.60 -2.58
N PRO A 422 -1.53 -45.26 -1.93
CA PRO A 422 -1.29 -46.14 -0.81
C PRO A 422 -0.54 -47.41 -1.22
N VAL A 423 0.49 -47.75 -0.45
CA VAL A 423 1.30 -48.95 -0.59
C VAL A 423 1.38 -49.69 0.74
N LYS A 424 1.38 -51.02 0.71
CA LYS A 424 1.29 -51.86 1.91
C LYS A 424 2.57 -52.65 2.13
N ASN A 425 3.11 -52.61 3.35
CA ASN A 425 4.27 -53.42 3.74
C ASN A 425 3.86 -54.90 3.96
N GLN A 426 4.84 -55.77 4.23
CA GLN A 426 4.58 -57.21 4.46
C GLN A 426 3.75 -57.49 5.72
N GLU A 427 3.80 -56.60 6.71
CA GLU A 427 3.04 -56.69 7.97
C GLU A 427 1.60 -56.15 7.83
N GLY A 428 1.29 -55.54 6.69
CA GLY A 428 -0.03 -55.06 6.34
C GLY A 428 -0.34 -53.61 6.71
N THR A 429 0.64 -52.85 7.18
CA THR A 429 0.54 -51.40 7.40
C THR A 429 0.60 -50.65 6.07
N VAL A 430 -0.28 -49.66 5.91
CA VAL A 430 -0.41 -48.85 4.69
C VAL A 430 0.32 -47.52 4.86
N TYR A 431 1.11 -47.15 3.85
CA TYR A 431 1.87 -45.90 3.79
C TYR A 431 1.66 -45.20 2.44
N GLU A 432 1.90 -43.90 2.39
CA GLU A 432 1.97 -43.16 1.14
C GLU A 432 3.30 -43.48 0.45
N ARG A 433 3.29 -43.85 -0.84
CA ARG A 433 4.48 -44.32 -1.57
C ARG A 433 5.66 -43.37 -1.43
N LYS A 434 5.46 -42.08 -1.72
CA LYS A 434 6.54 -41.09 -1.65
C LYS A 434 7.08 -40.91 -0.23
N ALA A 435 6.21 -41.01 0.77
CA ALA A 435 6.58 -40.85 2.17
C ALA A 435 7.42 -42.03 2.67
N ILE A 436 7.01 -43.26 2.36
CA ILE A 436 7.75 -44.46 2.77
C ILE A 436 9.08 -44.57 2.00
N GLU A 437 9.12 -44.23 0.70
CA GLU A 437 10.37 -44.19 -0.06
C GLU A 437 11.37 -43.17 0.51
N LYS A 438 10.90 -41.98 0.90
CA LYS A 438 11.73 -40.97 1.55
C LYS A 438 12.19 -41.40 2.95
N HIS A 439 11.31 -42.04 3.72
CA HIS A 439 11.63 -42.56 5.05
C HIS A 439 12.66 -43.69 4.97
N LEU A 440 12.50 -44.63 4.02
CA LEU A 440 13.44 -45.71 3.77
C LEU A 440 14.80 -45.20 3.29
N LYS A 441 14.85 -44.21 2.39
CA LYS A 441 16.12 -43.57 1.99
C LYS A 441 16.84 -42.91 3.17
N ARG A 442 16.08 -42.26 4.07
CA ARG A 442 16.64 -41.64 5.29
C ARG A 442 17.12 -42.69 6.29
N TYR A 443 16.43 -43.83 6.38
CA TYR A 443 16.83 -44.98 7.20
C TYR A 443 18.00 -45.75 6.62
N GLU A 444 18.11 -45.92 5.30
CA GLU A 444 19.28 -46.49 4.63
C GLU A 444 20.50 -45.59 4.83
N HIS A 445 20.33 -44.26 4.76
CA HIS A 445 21.39 -43.33 5.11
C HIS A 445 21.79 -43.44 6.59
N PHE A 446 20.83 -43.63 7.50
CA PHE A 446 21.10 -43.86 8.92
C PHE A 446 21.76 -45.22 9.20
N LEU A 447 21.36 -46.28 8.49
CA LEU A 447 21.96 -47.62 8.56
C LEU A 447 23.34 -47.64 7.93
N LEU A 448 23.61 -46.90 6.86
CA LEU A 448 24.95 -46.73 6.29
C LEU A 448 25.87 -45.98 7.26
N VAL A 449 25.39 -44.90 7.88
CA VAL A 449 26.16 -44.13 8.89
C VAL A 449 26.36 -44.94 10.17
N ALA A 450 25.35 -45.68 10.62
CA ALA A 450 25.44 -46.58 11.78
C ALA A 450 26.31 -47.82 11.47
N CYS A 451 26.26 -48.37 10.26
CA CYS A 451 27.15 -49.44 9.81
C CYS A 451 28.59 -48.94 9.65
N GLN A 452 28.84 -47.68 9.26
CA GLN A 452 30.18 -47.09 9.29
C GLN A 452 30.73 -46.92 10.71
N TRP A 453 29.85 -46.72 11.69
CA TRP A 453 30.20 -46.75 13.11
C TRP A 453 30.42 -48.17 13.63
N ILE A 454 29.61 -49.15 13.21
CA ILE A 454 29.67 -50.55 13.68
C ILE A 454 30.74 -51.37 12.94
N SER A 455 31.10 -51.02 11.70
CA SER A 455 32.18 -51.67 10.94
C SER A 455 33.58 -51.39 11.50
N ASN A 456 33.72 -50.39 12.38
CA ASN A 456 34.91 -50.20 13.20
C ASN A 456 34.94 -51.10 14.45
N LEU A 457 33.89 -51.89 14.71
CA LEU A 457 33.77 -52.71 15.93
C LEU A 457 33.46 -54.20 15.70
N VAL A 458 32.66 -54.63 14.70
CA VAL A 458 32.45 -56.08 14.40
C VAL A 458 32.02 -56.32 12.94
N ASN A 459 32.65 -57.28 12.26
CA ASN A 459 32.21 -57.84 10.97
C ASN A 459 30.84 -58.52 11.11
N CYS A 460 29.78 -57.94 10.55
CA CYS A 460 28.46 -58.58 10.49
C CYS A 460 27.83 -58.44 9.10
N THR A 461 27.68 -59.57 8.41
CA THR A 461 26.99 -59.70 7.12
C THR A 461 25.55 -60.15 7.37
N CYS A 462 24.61 -59.22 7.49
CA CYS A 462 23.18 -59.53 7.54
C CYS A 462 22.33 -58.29 7.27
N CYS A 463 22.00 -57.97 6.01
CA CYS A 463 20.88 -57.08 5.63
C CYS A 463 20.70 -57.06 4.11
N SER A 464 19.81 -57.89 3.55
CA SER A 464 19.39 -57.74 2.14
C SER A 464 18.09 -58.49 1.76
N ASP A 465 17.06 -58.60 2.62
CA ASP A 465 15.84 -59.34 2.20
C ASP A 465 14.48 -58.84 2.76
N HIS A 466 14.36 -57.61 3.29
CA HIS A 466 13.13 -57.19 4.00
C HIS A 466 12.33 -56.00 3.43
N LEU A 467 12.54 -55.59 2.17
CA LEU A 467 11.88 -54.39 1.62
C LEU A 467 11.23 -54.63 0.26
N ARG A 468 10.07 -55.31 0.24
CA ARG A 468 9.14 -55.30 -0.90
C ARG A 468 7.78 -54.78 -0.45
N VAL A 469 7.30 -53.71 -1.09
CA VAL A 469 6.00 -53.08 -0.83
C VAL A 469 5.12 -53.31 -2.06
N THR A 470 3.85 -53.69 -1.85
CA THR A 470 2.89 -53.97 -2.94
C THR A 470 1.78 -52.92 -2.97
N ARG A 471 1.20 -52.71 -4.16
CA ARG A 471 0.14 -51.72 -4.39
C ARG A 471 -1.18 -52.22 -3.77
N VAL A 472 -1.90 -51.33 -3.10
CA VAL A 472 -3.25 -51.62 -2.59
C VAL A 472 -4.26 -51.25 -3.67
N HIS A 473 -5.24 -52.11 -3.94
CA HIS A 473 -6.34 -51.86 -4.89
C HIS A 473 -7.52 -51.18 -4.22
#